data_AF-A0A536V275-F1
#
_entry.id   AF-A0A536V275-F1
#
_cell.length_a   1.000
_cell.length_b   1.000
_cell.length_c   1.000
_cell.angle_alpha   90.00
_cell.angle_beta   90.00
_cell.angle_gamma   90.00
#
_symmetry.space_group_name_H-M   'P 1'
#
loop_
_entity.id
_entity.type
_entity.pdbx_description
1 polymer ?
#
loop_
_entity_poly.entity_id
_entity_poly.type
_entity_poly.pdbx_seq_one_letter_code
_entity_poly.pdbx_strand_id
1 'polypeptide(L)'
;MQALIAGHNHLFEMVSFVSAHPTQLIAGNGGTWADAPLPSPLPTGASVAPGTVIETIASTSRSGFMVLERDPDRSGLWRVEARDVHGQLMTICILRNGKTKCATGAPP
;
A
#
# COMPACT_ATOMS: atom_id res chain seq x y z
N MET A 1 -15.03 5.43 5.09
CA MET A 1 -13.91 4.50 5.30
C MET A 1 -12.67 5.06 4.60
N GLN A 2 -11.47 5.02 5.21
CA GLN A 2 -10.25 5.56 4.58
C GLN A 2 -9.39 4.48 3.93
N ALA A 3 -9.22 3.34 4.58
CA ALA A 3 -8.52 2.20 4.03
C ALA A 3 -9.15 0.90 4.50
N LEU A 4 -8.95 -0.15 3.73
CA LEU A 4 -9.12 -1.53 4.14
C LEU A 4 -7.73 -2.12 4.35
N ILE A 5 -7.52 -2.79 5.49
CA ILE A 5 -6.27 -3.46 5.82
C ILE A 5 -6.53 -4.97 5.83
N ALA A 6 -5.73 -5.73 5.10
CA ALA A 6 -5.86 -7.17 5.00
C ALA A 6 -4.49 -7.88 5.02
N GLY A 7 -4.53 -9.18 5.26
CA GLY A 7 -3.41 -10.10 5.09
C GLY A 7 -3.73 -11.12 4.00
N HIS A 8 -3.47 -12.40 4.28
CA HIS A 8 -3.61 -13.54 3.36
C HIS A 8 -2.57 -13.58 2.24
N ASN A 9 -2.49 -12.55 1.41
CA ASN A 9 -1.45 -12.48 0.38
C ASN A 9 -0.12 -12.09 1.02
N HIS A 10 0.91 -12.89 0.80
CA HIS A 10 2.23 -12.77 1.43
C HIS A 10 3.12 -11.74 0.72
N LEU A 11 2.60 -10.54 0.56
CA LEU A 11 3.33 -9.34 0.12
C LEU A 11 2.81 -8.10 0.87
N PHE A 12 3.58 -7.02 0.79
CA PHE A 12 3.02 -5.69 1.00
C PHE A 12 2.48 -5.18 -0.34
N GLU A 13 1.23 -4.71 -0.37
CA GLU A 13 0.63 -4.09 -1.55
C GLU A 13 -0.30 -2.94 -1.14
N MET A 14 -0.06 -1.77 -1.72
CA MET A 14 -0.94 -0.61 -1.64
C MET A 14 -1.61 -0.42 -2.99
N VAL A 15 -2.93 -0.37 -3.01
CA VAL A 15 -3.72 -0.04 -4.20
C VAL A 15 -4.64 1.14 -3.90
N SER A 16 -4.48 2.22 -4.65
CA SER A 16 -5.40 3.36 -4.68
C SER A 16 -6.16 3.36 -6.01
N PHE A 17 -7.43 3.72 -5.98
CA PHE A 17 -8.31 3.73 -7.15
C PHE A 17 -8.53 5.14 -7.66
N VAL A 18 -8.94 5.32 -8.92
CA VAL A 18 -9.36 6.63 -9.46
C VAL A 18 -10.71 7.04 -8.86
N SER A 19 -11.64 6.09 -8.77
CA SER A 19 -12.97 6.27 -8.18
C SER A 19 -12.94 6.37 -6.64
N ALA A 20 -14.08 6.68 -6.02
CA ALA A 20 -14.21 6.93 -4.57
C ALA A 20 -14.09 5.67 -3.68
N HIS A 21 -13.43 4.62 -4.15
CA HIS A 21 -13.13 3.44 -3.35
C HIS A 21 -11.97 3.71 -2.39
N PRO A 22 -12.02 3.16 -1.16
CA PRO A 22 -10.94 3.32 -0.21
C PRO A 22 -9.68 2.58 -0.68
N THR A 23 -8.52 3.09 -0.27
CA THR A 23 -7.24 2.41 -0.48
C THR A 23 -7.30 1.00 0.12
N GLN A 24 -6.76 0.02 -0.60
CA GLN A 24 -6.47 -1.29 -0.05
C GLN A 24 -4.99 -1.38 0.35
N LEU A 25 -4.75 -1.80 1.59
CA LEU A 25 -3.43 -2.06 2.16
C LEU A 25 -3.35 -3.54 2.52
N ILE A 26 -2.58 -4.30 1.77
CA ILE A 26 -2.25 -5.68 2.05
C ILE A 26 -0.92 -5.70 2.79
N ALA A 27 -0.89 -6.27 3.99
CA ALA A 27 0.30 -6.39 4.83
C ALA A 27 0.44 -7.84 5.35
N GLY A 28 0.45 -8.80 4.42
CA GLY A 28 0.52 -10.23 4.74
C GLY A 28 1.92 -10.83 4.70
N ASN A 29 2.95 -10.01 4.43
CA ASN A 29 4.36 -10.41 4.27
C ASN A 29 5.10 -10.74 5.60
N GLY A 30 4.44 -11.38 6.56
CA GLY A 30 5.00 -11.60 7.91
C GLY A 30 6.15 -12.62 8.02
N GLY A 31 6.48 -13.38 6.98
CA GLY A 31 7.63 -14.31 6.98
C GLY A 31 7.41 -15.68 6.36
N THR A 32 6.26 -15.94 5.75
CA THR A 32 5.97 -17.14 4.94
C THR A 32 6.38 -16.92 3.47
N TRP A 33 6.09 -17.90 2.59
CA TRP A 33 6.42 -17.83 1.16
C TRP A 33 5.84 -16.60 0.49
N ALA A 34 6.70 -15.83 -0.18
CA ALA A 34 6.32 -14.60 -0.83
C ALA A 34 5.45 -14.84 -2.08
N ASP A 35 4.37 -14.09 -2.19
CA ASP A 35 3.55 -14.05 -3.40
C ASP A 35 4.18 -13.13 -4.46
N ALA A 36 3.85 -13.36 -5.73
CA ALA A 36 4.29 -12.50 -6.81
C ALA A 36 3.53 -11.16 -6.77
N PRO A 37 4.23 -10.01 -6.88
CA PRO A 37 3.56 -8.72 -6.96
C PRO A 37 2.84 -8.56 -8.30
N LEU A 38 1.83 -7.69 -8.34
CA LEU A 38 1.23 -7.27 -9.59
C LEU A 38 2.28 -6.57 -10.50
N PRO A 39 2.10 -6.60 -11.83
CA PRO A 39 2.99 -5.89 -12.74
C PRO A 39 3.08 -4.39 -12.39
N SER A 40 4.29 -3.85 -12.40
CA SER A 40 4.52 -2.42 -12.23
C SER A 40 5.44 -1.92 -13.36
N PRO A 41 4.96 -1.04 -14.26
CA PRO A 41 3.63 -0.42 -14.24
C PRO A 41 2.51 -1.40 -14.65
N LEU A 42 1.30 -1.15 -14.18
CA LEU A 42 0.08 -1.82 -14.65
C LEU A 42 -0.31 -1.31 -16.05
N PRO A 43 -1.06 -2.10 -16.85
CA PRO A 43 -1.68 -1.61 -18.07
C PRO A 43 -2.58 -0.39 -17.80
N THR A 44 -2.60 0.58 -18.72
CA THR A 44 -3.49 1.73 -18.63
C THR A 44 -4.94 1.28 -18.49
N GLY A 45 -5.63 1.79 -17.46
CA GLY A 45 -7.03 1.45 -17.20
C GLY A 45 -7.25 0.10 -16.51
N ALA A 46 -6.20 -0.51 -15.93
CA ALA A 46 -6.33 -1.72 -15.12
C ALA A 46 -7.44 -1.58 -14.06
N SER A 47 -8.35 -2.55 -14.03
CA SER A 47 -9.53 -2.56 -13.17
C SER A 47 -9.68 -3.95 -12.55
N VAL A 48 -10.01 -4.01 -11.25
CA VAL A 48 -10.15 -5.28 -10.52
C VAL A 48 -11.61 -5.74 -10.41
N ALA A 49 -12.55 -4.85 -10.69
CA ALA A 49 -13.99 -5.04 -10.73
C ALA A 49 -14.64 -3.89 -11.54
N PRO A 50 -15.95 -3.92 -11.83
CA PRO A 50 -16.63 -2.79 -12.44
C PRO A 50 -16.47 -1.50 -11.61
N GLY A 51 -15.93 -0.44 -12.24
CA GLY A 51 -15.78 0.88 -11.61
C GLY A 51 -14.61 1.02 -10.62
N THR A 52 -13.65 0.09 -10.59
CA THR A 52 -12.47 0.10 -9.70
C THR A 52 -11.16 0.23 -10.49
N VAL A 53 -11.06 1.28 -11.30
CA VAL A 53 -9.82 1.58 -12.03
C VAL A 53 -8.71 1.93 -11.03
N ILE A 54 -7.57 1.26 -11.13
CA ILE A 54 -6.40 1.51 -10.29
C ILE A 54 -5.75 2.82 -10.72
N GLU A 55 -5.51 3.72 -9.75
CA GLU A 55 -4.78 4.97 -9.93
C GLU A 55 -3.28 4.76 -9.67
N THR A 56 -2.95 4.13 -8.53
CA THR A 56 -1.56 3.87 -8.16
C THR A 56 -1.44 2.55 -7.41
N ILE A 57 -0.30 1.89 -7.62
CA ILE A 57 0.08 0.67 -6.92
C ILE A 57 1.51 0.77 -6.40
N ALA A 58 1.77 0.21 -5.22
CA ALA A 58 3.12 -0.02 -4.72
C ALA A 58 3.17 -1.38 -4.02
N SER A 59 4.10 -2.24 -4.42
CA SER A 59 4.16 -3.62 -3.94
C SER A 59 5.60 -4.04 -3.63
N THR A 60 5.78 -4.89 -2.63
CA THR A 60 7.04 -5.60 -2.38
C THR A 60 6.77 -6.96 -1.77
N SER A 61 7.48 -7.98 -2.25
CA SER A 61 7.46 -9.35 -1.75
C SER A 61 8.48 -9.61 -0.63
N ARG A 62 9.18 -8.57 -0.15
CA ARG A 62 10.11 -8.69 0.99
C ARG A 62 9.32 -8.90 2.28
N SER A 63 9.78 -9.81 3.14
CA SER A 63 9.18 -10.01 4.46
C SER A 63 9.36 -8.80 5.37
N GLY A 64 8.35 -8.52 6.19
CA GLY A 64 8.31 -7.32 7.01
C GLY A 64 6.97 -7.06 7.68
N PHE A 65 6.72 -5.80 7.99
CA PHE A 65 5.49 -5.33 8.63
C PHE A 65 5.12 -3.92 8.15
N MET A 66 3.87 -3.53 8.38
CA MET A 66 3.37 -2.19 8.08
C MET A 66 3.17 -1.40 9.38
N VAL A 67 3.60 -0.14 9.39
CA VAL A 67 3.26 0.85 10.43
C VAL A 67 2.29 1.86 9.82
N LEU A 68 1.20 2.13 10.53
CA LEU A 68 0.23 3.17 10.19
C LEU A 68 0.18 4.20 11.32
N GLU A 69 0.66 5.40 11.05
CA GLU A 69 0.80 6.47 12.03
C GLU A 69 -0.11 7.63 11.66
N ARG A 70 -0.94 8.09 12.61
CA ARG A 70 -1.81 9.25 12.40
C ARG A 70 -0.99 10.52 12.55
N ASP A 71 -1.14 11.45 11.62
CA ASP A 71 -0.56 12.77 11.77
C ASP A 71 -1.31 13.56 12.87
N PRO A 72 -0.61 14.06 13.90
CA PRO A 72 -1.26 14.77 15.00
C PRO A 72 -1.77 16.16 14.58
N ASP A 73 -1.10 16.81 13.63
CA ASP A 73 -1.37 18.19 13.23
C ASP A 73 -2.32 18.27 12.02
N ARG A 74 -2.42 17.19 11.24
CA ARG A 74 -3.20 17.12 10.00
C ARG A 74 -4.28 16.06 10.09
N SER A 75 -5.47 16.48 10.54
CA SER A 75 -6.63 15.60 10.67
C SER A 75 -6.92 14.81 9.39
N GLY A 76 -7.01 13.48 9.54
CA GLY A 76 -7.32 12.55 8.45
C GLY A 76 -6.14 12.20 7.53
N LEU A 77 -4.93 12.68 7.84
CA LEU A 77 -3.70 12.25 7.19
C LEU A 77 -3.05 11.12 8.01
N TRP A 78 -2.63 10.07 7.31
CA TRP A 78 -1.89 8.95 7.87
C TRP A 78 -0.63 8.71 7.09
N ARG A 79 0.44 8.38 7.81
CA ARG A 79 1.71 7.93 7.27
C ARG A 79 1.72 6.41 7.29
N VAL A 80 1.87 5.81 6.12
CA VAL A 80 2.00 4.36 5.93
C VAL A 80 3.45 4.06 5.68
N GLU A 81 4.04 3.14 6.42
CA GLU A 81 5.39 2.65 6.20
C GLU A 81 5.37 1.13 6.06
N ALA A 82 5.96 0.60 4.99
CA ALA A 82 6.33 -0.82 4.96
C ALA A 82 7.79 -0.92 5.39
N ARG A 83 8.07 -1.75 6.39
CA ARG A 83 9.40 -1.97 6.95
C ARG A 83 9.79 -3.43 6.84
N ASP A 84 11.05 -3.71 6.58
CA ASP A 84 11.55 -5.08 6.58
C ASP A 84 11.69 -5.65 8.00
N VAL A 85 12.15 -6.89 8.11
CA VAL A 85 12.32 -7.60 9.39
C VAL A 85 13.32 -6.94 10.35
N HIS A 86 14.21 -6.08 9.85
CA HIS A 86 15.15 -5.30 10.67
C HIS A 86 14.62 -3.90 10.99
N GLY A 87 13.38 -3.59 10.58
CA GLY A 87 12.77 -2.28 10.72
C GLY A 87 13.22 -1.26 9.69
N GLN A 88 13.98 -1.64 8.66
CA GLN A 88 14.41 -0.72 7.60
C GLN A 88 13.23 -0.38 6.70
N LEU A 89 13.06 0.90 6.39
CA LEU A 89 11.93 1.38 5.59
C LEU A 89 12.11 0.94 4.12
N MET A 90 11.09 0.29 3.58
CA MET A 90 11.05 -0.19 2.19
C MET A 90 10.24 0.76 1.31
N THR A 91 9.14 1.28 1.84
CA THR A 91 8.33 2.31 1.17
C THR A 91 7.59 3.15 2.19
N ILE A 92 7.34 4.40 1.83
CA ILE A 92 6.52 5.33 2.59
C ILE A 92 5.39 5.85 1.72
N CYS A 93 4.19 5.88 2.27
CA CYS A 93 3.02 6.40 1.61
C CYS A 93 2.25 7.36 2.52
N ILE A 94 1.50 8.25 1.90
CA ILE A 94 0.59 9.16 2.57
C ILE A 94 -0.84 8.78 2.20
N LEU A 95 -1.63 8.37 3.19
CA LEU A 95 -3.05 8.09 3.07
C LEU A 95 -3.84 9.32 3.53
N ARG A 96 -4.72 9.82 2.69
CA ARG A 96 -5.65 10.91 3.02
C ARG A 96 -6.93 10.77 2.20
N ASN A 97 -8.08 10.95 2.85
CA ASN A 97 -9.40 10.95 2.19
C ASN A 97 -9.66 9.72 1.30
N GLY A 98 -9.19 8.54 1.71
CA GLY A 98 -9.38 7.32 0.93
C GLY A 98 -8.33 7.05 -0.14
N LYS A 99 -7.43 8.00 -0.41
CA LYS A 99 -6.40 7.92 -1.45
C LYS A 99 -5.03 7.80 -0.84
N THR A 100 -4.16 7.03 -1.51
CA THR A 100 -2.79 6.83 -1.05
C THR A 100 -1.82 7.09 -2.18
N LYS A 101 -0.73 7.81 -1.87
CA LYS A 101 0.40 7.99 -2.78
C LYS A 101 1.68 7.57 -2.06
N CYS A 102 2.48 6.74 -2.70
CA CYS A 102 3.76 6.29 -2.18
C CYS A 102 4.91 7.05 -2.85
N ALA A 103 5.98 7.31 -2.11
CA ALA A 103 7.21 7.81 -2.68
C ALA A 103 7.92 6.68 -3.43
N THR A 104 8.42 6.96 -4.64
CA THR A 104 9.32 6.07 -5.37
C THR A 104 10.76 6.34 -4.91
N GLY A 105 11.32 5.44 -4.11
CA GLY A 105 12.71 5.51 -3.66
C GLY A 105 12.85 5.00 -2.23
N ALA A 106 13.95 4.29 -1.97
CA ALA A 106 14.35 3.95 -0.60
C ALA A 106 14.43 5.23 0.26
N PRO A 107 14.24 5.13 1.57
CA PRO A 107 14.54 6.24 2.47
C PRO A 107 16.04 6.56 2.35
N PRO A 108 16.45 7.82 2.54
CA PRO A 108 17.87 8.13 2.71
C PRO A 108 18.50 7.33 3.85
#